data_AF-A0A349YI08-F1
#
_entry.id   AF-A0A349YI08-F1
#
_cell.length_a   1.000
_cell.length_b   1.000
_cell.length_c   1.000
_cell.angle_alpha   90.00
_cell.angle_beta   90.00
_cell.angle_gamma   90.00
#
_symmetry.space_group_name_H-M   'P 1'
#
loop_
_entity.id
_entity.type
_entity.pdbx_description
1 polymer ?
#
loop_
_entity_poly.entity_id
_entity_poly.type
_entity_poly.pdbx_seq_one_letter_code
_entity_poly.pdbx_strand_id
1 'polypeptide(L)'
;MTIIEKMYAGEELSEEELRILATGFSCFCNVEPGEYEEVGLLEKEFGRWTQQVTTVIKTGNDFWAIDWDRGLTEHQENEFYNQPYRVERKERMEKVVYYEAI
;
A
#
# COMPACT_ATOMS: atom_id res chain seq x y z
N MET A 1 15.18 -10.73 10.40
CA MET A 1 15.18 -9.81 9.25
C MET A 1 13.83 -9.14 9.24
N THR A 2 13.80 -7.82 9.21
CA THR A 2 12.57 -7.03 9.14
C THR A 2 11.99 -7.10 7.72
N ILE A 3 10.73 -6.70 7.57
CA ILE A 3 10.10 -6.61 6.24
C ILE A 3 10.90 -5.65 5.34
N ILE A 4 11.30 -4.50 5.87
CA ILE A 4 12.10 -3.52 5.11
C ILE A 4 13.43 -4.14 4.65
N GLU A 5 14.15 -4.86 5.51
CA GLU A 5 15.42 -5.51 5.13
C GLU A 5 15.22 -6.51 3.97
N LYS A 6 14.13 -7.29 3.99
CA LYS A 6 13.77 -8.19 2.89
C LYS A 6 13.51 -7.46 1.58
N MET A 7 12.80 -6.33 1.63
CA MET A 7 12.54 -5.50 0.44
C MET A 7 13.85 -5.01 -0.20
N TYR A 8 14.83 -4.59 0.62
CA TYR A 8 16.15 -4.19 0.12
C TYR A 8 17.00 -5.37 -0.39
N ALA A 9 16.82 -6.56 0.18
CA ALA A 9 17.48 -7.79 -0.28
C ALA A 9 16.85 -8.36 -1.57
N GLY A 10 15.65 -7.90 -1.95
CA GLY A 10 14.90 -8.43 -3.09
C GLY A 10 14.23 -9.78 -2.79
N GLU A 11 13.98 -10.07 -1.52
CA GLU A 11 13.25 -11.27 -1.09
C GLU A 11 11.74 -11.06 -1.25
N GLU A 12 11.02 -12.11 -1.64
CA GLU A 12 9.56 -12.07 -1.69
C GLU A 12 8.96 -12.02 -0.28
N LEU A 13 8.01 -11.12 -0.10
CA LEU A 13 7.22 -11.00 1.11
C LEU A 13 6.07 -12.00 1.08
N SER A 14 5.83 -12.63 2.21
CA SER A 14 4.63 -13.41 2.46
C SER A 14 3.39 -12.51 2.51
N GLU A 15 2.21 -13.11 2.33
CA GLU A 15 0.94 -12.38 2.37
C GLU A 15 0.73 -11.63 3.71
N GLU A 16 1.19 -12.19 4.82
CA GLU A 16 1.15 -11.53 6.14
C GLU A 16 2.02 -10.26 6.15
N GLU A 17 3.22 -10.32 5.58
CA GLU A 17 4.15 -9.19 5.48
C GLU A 17 3.60 -8.12 4.54
N LEU A 18 2.99 -8.53 3.42
CA LEU A 18 2.28 -7.65 2.50
C LEU A 18 1.11 -6.94 3.20
N ARG A 19 0.31 -7.66 3.98
CA ARG A 19 -0.80 -7.09 4.75
C ARG A 19 -0.32 -6.06 5.75
N ILE A 20 0.75 -6.35 6.49
CA ILE A 20 1.31 -5.42 7.47
C ILE A 20 1.78 -4.14 6.79
N LEU A 21 2.48 -4.23 5.66
CA LEU A 21 2.91 -3.05 4.89
C LEU A 21 1.75 -2.26 4.30
N ALA A 22 0.76 -2.96 3.76
CA ALA A 22 -0.35 -2.33 3.06
C ALA A 22 -1.33 -1.62 4.01
N THR A 23 -1.55 -2.18 5.20
CA THR A 23 -2.63 -1.75 6.10
C THR A 23 -2.14 -1.19 7.43
N GLY A 24 -0.85 -1.32 7.75
CA GLY A 24 -0.29 -0.99 9.06
C GLY A 24 -0.76 -1.92 10.19
N PHE A 25 -1.62 -2.90 9.91
CA PHE A 25 -2.20 -3.77 10.92
C PHE A 25 -1.46 -5.12 10.99
N SER A 26 -0.88 -5.41 12.16
CA SER A 26 -0.29 -6.70 12.48
C SER A 26 -1.25 -7.47 13.40
N CYS A 27 -1.79 -8.59 12.93
CA CYS A 27 -2.61 -9.47 13.75
C CYS A 27 -1.75 -10.42 14.63
N PHE A 28 -0.44 -10.52 14.37
CA PHE A 28 0.46 -11.47 15.03
C PHE A 28 1.80 -10.85 15.44
N CYS A 29 2.22 -11.17 16.66
CA CYS A 29 3.27 -10.48 17.42
C CYS A 29 4.72 -10.74 16.98
N ASN A 30 4.97 -11.40 15.85
CA ASN A 30 6.30 -11.95 15.51
C ASN A 30 6.87 -11.46 14.17
N VAL A 31 6.19 -10.54 13.50
CA VAL A 31 6.71 -9.92 12.26
C VAL A 31 7.08 -8.49 12.56
N GLU A 32 8.38 -8.18 12.52
CA GLU A 32 8.89 -6.82 12.68
C GLU A 32 8.93 -6.13 11.31
N PRO A 33 8.14 -5.07 11.09
CA PRO A 33 8.18 -4.37 9.81
C PRO A 33 9.50 -3.62 9.58
N GLY A 34 10.11 -3.08 10.63
CA GLY A 34 11.24 -2.14 10.52
C GLY A 34 10.78 -0.68 10.54
N GLU A 35 11.72 0.26 10.36
CA GLU A 35 11.39 1.69 10.33
C GLU A 35 10.85 2.11 8.95
N TYR A 36 9.59 2.55 8.94
CA TYR A 36 8.94 3.13 7.77
C TYR A 36 7.86 4.14 8.20
N GLU A 37 7.48 5.00 7.27
CA GLU A 37 6.40 5.96 7.40
C GLU A 37 5.42 5.75 6.24
N GLU A 38 4.12 5.60 6.52
CA GLU A 38 3.10 5.67 5.47
C GLU A 38 2.94 7.13 5.03
N VAL A 39 3.23 7.40 3.75
CA VAL A 39 3.24 8.76 3.19
C VAL A 39 2.12 8.99 2.18
N GLY A 40 1.36 7.95 1.83
CA GLY A 40 0.20 8.11 0.96
C GLY A 40 -0.64 6.85 0.82
N LEU A 41 -1.95 7.06 0.68
CA LEU A 41 -2.92 6.05 0.31
C LEU A 41 -3.63 6.54 -0.95
N LEU A 42 -3.48 5.81 -2.05
CA LEU A 42 -4.11 6.14 -3.33
C LEU A 42 -5.28 5.21 -3.57
N GLU A 43 -6.47 5.76 -3.41
CA GLU A 43 -7.73 5.09 -3.72
C GLU A 43 -7.99 5.15 -5.23
N LYS A 44 -8.10 3.99 -5.88
CA LYS A 44 -8.34 3.87 -7.31
C LYS A 44 -9.76 3.37 -7.57
N GLU A 45 -9.94 2.46 -8.52
CA GLU A 45 -11.24 2.00 -8.97
C GLU A 45 -12.02 1.27 -7.89
N PHE A 46 -13.32 1.55 -7.84
CA PHE A 46 -14.29 0.87 -6.99
C PHE A 46 -15.00 -0.22 -7.79
N GLY A 47 -14.76 -1.47 -7.40
CA GLY A 47 -15.59 -2.60 -7.79
C GLY A 47 -16.82 -2.72 -6.90
N ARG A 48 -17.61 -3.78 -7.12
CA ARG A 48 -18.75 -4.11 -6.24
C ARG A 48 -18.31 -4.70 -4.90
N TRP A 49 -17.18 -5.40 -4.88
CA TRP A 49 -16.72 -6.19 -3.74
C TRP A 49 -15.37 -5.73 -3.22
N THR A 50 -14.52 -5.23 -4.12
CA THR A 50 -13.17 -4.77 -3.79
C THR A 50 -12.95 -3.36 -4.33
N GLN A 51 -12.00 -2.67 -3.74
CA GLN A 51 -11.47 -1.41 -4.26
C GLN A 51 -9.96 -1.53 -4.38
N GLN A 52 -9.44 -1.11 -5.52
CA GLN A 52 -8.00 -1.10 -5.74
C GLN A 52 -7.38 0.05 -4.95
N VAL A 53 -6.34 -0.26 -4.16
CA VAL A 53 -5.62 0.67 -3.30
C VAL A 53 -4.12 0.55 -3.54
N THR A 54 -3.41 1.67 -3.49
CA THR A 54 -1.95 1.68 -3.39
C THR A 54 -1.55 2.33 -2.09
N THR A 55 -0.79 1.62 -1.25
CA THR A 55 -0.14 2.20 -0.08
C THR A 55 1.29 2.59 -0.46
N VAL A 56 1.67 3.82 -0.17
CA VAL A 56 3.01 4.36 -0.41
C VAL A 56 3.70 4.57 0.93
N ILE A 57 4.85 3.94 1.10
CA ILE A 57 5.67 4.06 2.30
C ILE A 57 7.02 4.70 1.98
N LYS A 58 7.60 5.31 2.99
CA LYS A 58 8.96 5.85 2.98
C LYS A 58 9.81 5.10 4.00
N THR A 59 10.98 4.64 3.59
CA THR A 59 11.97 4.04 4.48
C THR A 59 13.36 4.59 4.15
N GLY A 60 14.00 5.23 5.13
CA GLY A 60 15.19 6.03 4.89
C GLY A 60 14.94 7.13 3.84
N ASN A 61 15.64 7.03 2.70
CA ASN A 61 15.52 7.96 1.58
C ASN A 61 14.70 7.42 0.40
N ASP A 62 14.30 6.15 0.45
CA ASP A 62 13.57 5.49 -0.64
C ASP A 62 12.06 5.49 -0.39
N PHE A 63 11.30 5.53 -1.48
CA PHE A 63 9.86 5.37 -1.48
C PHE A 63 9.49 4.03 -2.12
N TRP A 64 8.48 3.38 -1.56
CA TRP A 64 7.97 2.11 -2.04
C TRP A 64 6.46 2.17 -2.14
N ALA A 65 5.89 1.45 -3.11
CA ALA A 65 4.46 1.31 -3.29
C ALA A 65 4.07 -0.17 -3.26
N ILE A 66 2.89 -0.44 -2.70
CA ILE A 66 2.25 -1.77 -2.71
C ILE A 66 0.81 -1.61 -3.20
N ASP A 67 0.47 -2.35 -4.26
CA ASP A 67 -0.88 -2.42 -4.81
C ASP A 67 -1.62 -3.62 -4.20
N TRP A 68 -2.84 -3.39 -3.70
CA TRP A 68 -3.68 -4.39 -3.07
C TRP A 68 -5.16 -4.08 -3.28
N ASP A 69 -6.00 -5.09 -3.16
CA ASP A 69 -7.45 -4.94 -3.28
C ASP A 69 -8.07 -4.97 -1.89
N ARG A 70 -8.70 -3.86 -1.50
CA ARG A 70 -9.40 -3.72 -0.23
C ARG A 70 -10.78 -4.33 -0.33
N GLY A 71 -11.09 -5.28 0.54
CA GLY A 71 -12.45 -5.82 0.68
C GLY A 71 -13.42 -4.73 1.15
N LEU A 72 -14.55 -4.57 0.45
CA LEU A 72 -15.57 -3.57 0.77
C LEU A 72 -16.72 -4.11 1.63
N THR A 73 -16.70 -5.39 1.98
CA THR A 73 -17.73 -6.04 2.77
C THR A 73 -17.12 -6.88 3.88
N GLU A 74 -17.89 -7.16 4.94
CA GLU A 74 -17.44 -8.00 6.07
C GLU A 74 -17.09 -9.44 5.67
N HIS A 75 -17.52 -9.89 4.49
CA HIS A 75 -17.24 -11.22 3.95
C HIS A 75 -16.21 -11.22 2.82
N GLN A 76 -15.64 -10.06 2.47
CA GLN A 76 -14.61 -9.95 1.45
C GLN A 76 -13.30 -9.58 2.12
N GLU A 77 -12.30 -10.47 2.01
CA GLU A 77 -10.97 -10.21 2.54
C GLU A 77 -10.19 -9.23 1.65
N ASN A 78 -9.10 -8.70 2.20
CA ASN A 78 -8.13 -7.95 1.41
C ASN A 78 -7.26 -8.92 0.62
N GLU A 79 -6.93 -8.58 -0.63
CA GLU A 79 -6.17 -9.45 -1.52
C GLU A 79 -4.84 -8.78 -1.92
N PHE A 80 -3.76 -9.56 -1.84
CA PHE A 80 -2.39 -9.08 -2.05
C PHE A 80 -1.71 -9.88 -3.16
N TYR A 81 -1.77 -9.35 -4.38
CA TYR A 81 -1.29 -10.07 -5.58
C TYR A 81 0.13 -9.70 -5.99
N ASN A 82 0.64 -8.54 -5.56
CA ASN A 82 1.87 -7.96 -6.06
C ASN A 82 2.86 -7.68 -4.92
N GLN A 83 4.15 -7.86 -5.21
CA GLN A 83 5.23 -7.45 -4.32
C GLN A 83 5.44 -5.93 -4.36
N PRO A 84 5.97 -5.31 -3.28
CA PRO A 84 6.25 -3.89 -3.27
C PRO A 84 7.32 -3.50 -4.30
N TYR A 85 7.22 -2.30 -4.86
CA TYR A 85 8.16 -1.77 -5.84
C TYR A 85 8.63 -0.36 -5.47
N ARG A 86 9.87 -0.03 -5.85
CA ARG A 86 10.42 1.31 -5.63
C ARG A 86 9.75 2.34 -6.53
N VAL A 87 9.50 3.51 -5.96
CA VAL A 87 8.90 4.65 -6.67
C VAL A 87 9.67 5.94 -6.42
N GLU A 88 9.53 6.89 -7.33
CA GLU A 88 10.05 8.25 -7.15
C GLU A 88 8.89 9.20 -6.84
N ARG A 89 9.05 10.07 -5.84
CA ARG A 89 8.07 11.13 -5.59
C ARG A 89 8.16 12.18 -6.70
N LYS A 90 7.05 12.38 -7.42
CA LYS A 90 6.90 13.44 -8.43
C LYS A 90 5.67 14.28 -8.12
N GLU A 91 5.82 15.59 -8.20
CA GLU A 91 4.75 16.55 -7.96
C GLU A 91 4.33 17.18 -9.28
N ARG A 92 3.02 17.18 -9.56
CA ARG A 92 2.43 17.79 -10.75
C ARG A 92 1.22 18.63 -10.34
N MET A 93 1.14 19.86 -10.83
CA MET A 93 -0.05 20.71 -10.67
C MET A 93 -0.95 20.56 -11.90
N GLU A 94 -2.23 20.25 -11.68
CA GLU A 94 -3.25 20.19 -12.73
C GLU A 94 -4.38 21.19 -12.48
N LYS A 95 -4.89 21.81 -13.55
CA LYS A 95 -6.04 22.71 -13.49
C LYS A 95 -7.32 21.89 -13.65
N VAL A 96 -8.10 21.74 -12.58
CA VAL A 96 -9.41 21.10 -12.62
C VAL A 96 -10.51 22.16 -12.77
N VAL A 97 -11.35 22.03 -13.80
CA VAL A 97 -12.55 22.86 -14.00
C VAL A 97 -13.77 21.95 -13.85
N TYR A 98 -14.68 22.29 -12.94
CA TYR A 98 -15.92 21.53 -12.71
C TYR A 98 -17.12 22.47 -12.60
N TYR A 99 -18.31 21.93 -12.80
CA TYR A 99 -19.58 22.65 -12.74
C TYR A 99 -20.51 21.90 -11.79
N GLU A 100 -21.20 22.63 -10.91
CA GLU A 100 -22.17 22.07 -9.97
C GLU A 100 -23.58 22.55 -10.34
N ALA A 101 -24.59 21.73 -10.02
CA ALA A 101 -25.98 22.11 -10.19
C ALA A 101 -26.36 23.19 -9.16
N ILE A 102 -27.27 24.10 -9.55
CA ILE A 102 -27.82 25.15 -8.69
C ILE A 102 -29.10 24.64 -8.03
#